data_AF-A0A382L2M5-F1
#
_entry.id   AF-A0A382L2M5-F1
#
_cell.length_a   1.000
_cell.length_b   1.000
_cell.length_c   1.000
_cell.angle_alpha   90.00
_cell.angle_beta   90.00
_cell.angle_gamma   90.00
#
_symmetry.space_group_name_H-M   'P 1'
#
loop_
_entity.id
_entity.type
_entity.pdbx_description
1 polymer ?
#
loop_
_entity_poly.entity_id
_entity_poly.type
_entity_poly.pdbx_seq_one_letter_code
_entity_poly.pdbx_strand_id
1 'polypeptide(L)'
;VKQLGRLISYIRNRFFFNRKKGYLRKIEKDTSPIPGQLPKRMSLPSIRGKSNDYTFIEELKDNFVDSKEPYSLGVSIVVPVYNRKEILTKTLAGILNQTYPPDLIETIVADDGSSDGVEELIPEYEKLMNIKYVKQKDQGYRLS
;
A
#
# COMPACT_ATOMS: atom_id res chain seq x y z
N VAL A 1 -38.75 -21.86 6.19
CA VAL A 1 -37.81 -20.78 5.78
C VAL A 1 -38.32 -19.36 6.08
N LYS A 2 -39.55 -18.96 5.68
CA LYS A 2 -40.07 -17.58 5.86
C LYS A 2 -40.23 -17.10 7.33
N GLN A 3 -40.58 -17.97 8.29
CA GLN A 3 -40.76 -17.57 9.69
C GLN A 3 -39.42 -17.29 10.42
N LEU A 4 -38.39 -18.08 10.14
CA LEU A 4 -37.06 -17.91 10.75
C LEU A 4 -36.41 -16.58 10.34
N GLY A 5 -36.57 -16.18 9.06
CA GLY A 5 -36.07 -14.89 8.57
C GLY A 5 -36.76 -13.67 9.19
N ARG A 6 -38.06 -13.78 9.53
CA ARG A 6 -38.80 -12.72 10.24
C ARG A 6 -38.33 -12.56 11.68
N LEU A 7 -38.06 -13.68 12.37
CA LEU A 7 -37.53 -13.66 13.74
C LEU A 7 -36.12 -13.07 13.79
N ILE A 8 -35.24 -13.44 12.86
CA ILE A 8 -33.89 -12.89 12.75
C ILE A 8 -33.93 -11.39 12.42
N SER A 9 -34.78 -10.98 11.47
CA SER A 9 -34.97 -9.55 11.14
C SER A 9 -35.50 -8.75 12.33
N TYR A 10 -36.45 -9.31 13.07
CA TYR A 10 -37.01 -8.71 14.28
C TYR A 10 -35.96 -8.55 15.38
N ILE A 11 -35.16 -9.59 15.65
CA ILE A 11 -34.06 -9.55 16.61
C ILE A 11 -33.01 -8.54 16.16
N ARG A 12 -32.65 -8.52 14.87
CA ARG A 12 -31.69 -7.56 14.32
C ARG A 12 -32.16 -6.11 14.47
N ASN A 13 -33.41 -5.82 14.13
CA ASN A 13 -33.99 -4.49 14.25
C ASN A 13 -34.14 -4.07 15.72
N ARG A 14 -34.64 -4.97 16.57
CA ARG A 14 -34.94 -4.66 17.97
C ARG A 14 -33.67 -4.56 18.83
N PHE A 15 -32.70 -5.46 18.64
CA PHE A 15 -31.50 -5.48 19.47
C PHE A 15 -30.37 -4.62 18.93
N PHE A 16 -30.09 -4.64 17.62
CA PHE A 16 -28.92 -3.94 17.09
C PHE A 16 -29.27 -2.54 16.56
N PHE A 17 -30.34 -2.42 15.78
CA PHE A 17 -30.68 -1.14 15.14
C PHE A 17 -31.24 -0.11 16.13
N ASN A 18 -32.14 -0.53 17.02
CA ASN A 18 -32.68 0.36 18.06
C ASN A 18 -31.65 0.73 19.13
N ARG A 19 -30.74 -0.18 19.52
CA ARG A 19 -29.62 0.16 20.42
C ARG A 19 -28.65 1.14 19.76
N LYS A 20 -28.31 0.95 18.48
CA LYS A 20 -27.46 1.89 17.73
C LYS A 20 -28.10 3.29 17.65
N LYS A 21 -29.40 3.39 17.32
CA LYS A 21 -30.12 4.68 17.30
C LYS A 21 -30.16 5.35 18.67
N GLY A 22 -30.41 4.59 19.74
CA GLY A 22 -30.42 5.11 21.11
C GLY A 22 -29.04 5.59 21.56
N TYR A 23 -27.98 4.84 21.24
CA TYR A 23 -26.61 5.16 21.54
C TYR A 23 -26.13 6.43 20.81
N LEU A 24 -26.44 6.55 19.50
CA LEU A 24 -26.09 7.71 18.70
C LEU A 24 -26.77 9.00 19.20
N ARG A 25 -28.08 8.94 19.52
CA ARG A 25 -28.78 10.09 20.14
C ARG A 25 -28.21 10.48 21.51
N LYS A 26 -27.58 9.53 22.23
CA LYS A 26 -26.96 9.79 23.53
C LYS A 26 -25.61 10.49 23.37
N ILE A 27 -24.84 10.12 22.36
CA ILE A 27 -23.59 10.81 21.97
C ILE A 27 -23.88 12.21 21.42
N GLU A 28 -24.95 12.41 20.65
CA GLU A 28 -25.33 13.73 20.13
C GLU A 28 -25.71 14.74 21.23
N LYS A 29 -26.17 14.26 22.40
CA LYS A 29 -26.59 15.10 23.53
C LYS A 29 -25.52 15.27 24.61
N ASP A 30 -24.60 14.33 24.72
CA ASP A 30 -23.50 14.35 25.69
C ASP A 30 -22.19 14.39 24.90
N THR A 31 -21.64 15.59 24.73
CA THR A 31 -20.38 15.83 24.00
C THR A 31 -19.15 15.42 24.82
N SER A 32 -19.34 14.81 26.00
CA SER A 32 -18.26 14.24 26.77
C SER A 32 -17.65 13.09 25.96
N PRO A 33 -16.36 13.15 25.58
CA PRO A 33 -15.79 12.33 24.50
C PRO A 33 -15.79 10.81 24.77
N ILE A 34 -16.19 10.35 25.97
CA ILE A 34 -16.25 8.94 26.36
C ILE A 34 -17.47 8.72 27.28
N PRO A 35 -18.49 7.95 26.87
CA PRO A 35 -19.63 7.61 27.74
C PRO A 35 -19.17 6.69 28.88
N GLY A 36 -19.13 7.22 30.11
CA GLY A 36 -18.72 6.49 31.31
C GLY A 36 -17.24 6.68 31.65
N GLN A 37 -16.93 6.76 32.95
CA GLN A 37 -15.55 6.82 33.43
C GLN A 37 -14.89 5.46 33.18
N LEU A 38 -13.75 5.46 32.49
CA LEU A 38 -12.87 4.28 32.47
C LEU A 38 -12.57 3.85 33.92
N PRO A 39 -12.44 2.54 34.22
CA PRO A 39 -12.05 2.08 35.54
C PRO A 39 -10.85 2.86 36.07
N LYS A 40 -10.86 3.23 37.37
CA LYS A 40 -9.69 3.88 37.99
C LYS A 40 -8.45 3.04 37.69
N ARG A 41 -7.42 3.66 37.09
CA ARG A 41 -6.14 3.07 36.62
C ARG A 41 -6.14 2.45 35.21
N MET A 42 -7.24 2.52 34.45
CA MET A 42 -7.23 2.14 33.04
C MET A 42 -6.75 3.31 32.17
N SER A 43 -5.61 3.14 31.51
CA SER A 43 -5.13 4.06 30.46
C SER A 43 -5.35 3.40 29.10
N LEU A 44 -5.89 4.15 28.14
CA LEU A 44 -5.94 3.69 26.76
C LEU A 44 -4.55 3.86 26.12
N PRO A 45 -4.09 2.89 25.33
CA PRO A 45 -2.88 3.08 24.55
C PRO A 45 -3.10 4.24 23.55
N SER A 46 -2.04 4.96 23.24
CA SER A 46 -2.06 5.95 22.15
C SER A 46 -2.52 5.29 20.86
N ILE A 47 -3.27 6.03 20.05
CA ILE A 47 -3.68 5.57 18.71
C ILE A 47 -2.41 5.40 17.87
N ARG A 48 -2.05 4.15 17.55
CA ARG A 48 -0.97 3.82 16.62
C ARG A 48 -1.32 4.31 15.22
N GLY A 49 -0.37 4.86 14.48
CA GLY A 49 -0.60 5.28 13.09
C GLY A 49 -1.27 6.65 12.94
N LYS A 50 -1.27 7.50 13.98
CA LYS A 50 -1.81 8.85 13.84
C LYS A 50 -0.89 9.67 12.92
N SER A 51 -1.44 10.22 11.85
CA SER A 51 -0.68 10.95 10.82
C SER A 51 0.36 10.04 10.14
N ASN A 52 1.65 10.34 10.27
CA ASN A 52 2.74 9.54 9.74
C ASN A 52 3.54 8.86 10.87
N ASP A 53 2.88 8.49 11.97
CA ASP A 53 3.47 7.64 13.00
C ASP A 53 3.58 6.20 12.48
N TYR A 54 4.73 5.88 11.90
CA TYR A 54 5.06 4.55 11.41
C TYR A 54 5.86 3.72 12.44
N THR A 55 5.90 4.09 13.72
CA THR A 55 6.70 3.37 14.73
C THR A 55 6.31 1.89 14.84
N PHE A 56 5.04 1.55 14.62
CA PHE A 56 4.63 0.14 14.58
C PHE A 56 5.22 -0.65 13.39
N ILE A 57 5.55 0.02 12.27
CA ILE A 57 6.22 -0.61 11.12
C ILE A 57 7.68 -0.90 11.47
N GLU A 58 8.34 -0.02 12.24
CA GLU A 58 9.69 -0.29 12.75
C GLU A 58 9.71 -1.52 13.66
N GLU A 59 8.76 -1.64 14.59
CA GLU A 59 8.59 -2.84 15.42
C GLU A 59 8.41 -4.11 14.56
N LEU A 60 7.61 -4.03 13.50
CA LEU A 60 7.40 -5.16 12.57
C LEU A 60 8.66 -5.50 11.77
N LYS A 61 9.39 -4.49 11.31
CA LYS A 61 10.64 -4.64 10.55
C LYS A 61 11.70 -5.33 11.41
N ASP A 62 11.90 -4.89 12.64
CA ASP A 62 12.90 -5.49 13.55
C ASP A 62 12.57 -6.96 13.81
N ASN A 63 11.30 -7.28 14.12
CA ASN A 63 10.86 -8.66 14.30
C ASN A 63 11.08 -9.54 13.06
N PHE A 64 10.84 -8.99 11.86
CA PHE A 64 11.07 -9.72 10.60
C PHE A 64 12.56 -9.96 10.34
N VAL A 65 13.41 -8.97 10.61
CA VAL A 65 14.86 -9.10 10.47
C VAL A 65 15.39 -10.15 11.46
N ASP A 66 14.90 -10.12 12.70
CA ASP A 66 15.29 -11.06 13.75
C ASP A 66 14.83 -12.49 13.47
N SER A 67 13.66 -12.66 12.83
CA SER A 67 13.14 -13.98 12.48
C SER A 67 13.96 -14.67 11.39
N LYS A 68 14.74 -13.92 10.59
CA LYS A 68 15.54 -14.42 9.45
C LYS A 68 14.72 -15.22 8.44
N GLU A 69 13.43 -14.95 8.37
CA GLU A 69 12.55 -15.57 7.39
C GLU A 69 12.95 -15.09 5.98
N PRO A 70 12.88 -15.97 4.96
CA PRO A 70 13.19 -15.55 3.60
C PRO A 70 12.17 -14.53 3.10
N TYR A 71 12.62 -13.62 2.24
CA TYR A 71 11.72 -12.72 1.53
C TYR A 71 10.77 -13.52 0.64
N SER A 72 9.51 -13.09 0.59
CA SER A 72 8.45 -13.78 -0.17
C SER A 72 7.52 -12.83 -0.94
N LEU A 73 7.67 -11.52 -0.77
CA LEU A 73 6.79 -10.53 -1.39
C LEU A 73 7.39 -10.08 -2.73
N GLY A 74 6.58 -10.12 -3.78
CA GLY A 74 6.97 -9.53 -5.06
C GLY A 74 7.02 -8.00 -5.00
N VAL A 75 7.99 -7.41 -5.70
CA VAL A 75 8.13 -5.96 -5.86
C VAL A 75 8.15 -5.60 -7.34
N SER A 76 7.30 -4.65 -7.72
CA SER A 76 7.26 -4.06 -9.05
C SER A 76 7.92 -2.69 -9.05
N ILE A 77 9.06 -2.56 -9.73
CA ILE A 77 9.80 -1.30 -9.87
C ILE A 77 9.40 -0.64 -11.18
N VAL A 78 8.65 0.45 -11.11
CA VAL A 78 8.32 1.25 -12.30
C VAL A 78 9.37 2.34 -12.48
N VAL A 79 10.05 2.34 -13.63
CA VAL A 79 11.11 3.29 -13.98
C VAL A 79 10.60 4.19 -15.12
N PRO A 80 10.06 5.38 -14.81
CA PRO A 80 9.70 6.34 -15.85
C PRO A 80 10.96 6.90 -16.52
N VAL A 81 10.93 7.03 -17.85
CA VAL A 81 12.06 7.53 -18.64
C VAL A 81 11.59 8.43 -19.79
N TYR A 82 12.36 9.49 -20.04
CA TYR A 82 12.22 10.36 -21.21
C TYR A 82 13.59 10.90 -21.64
N ASN A 83 14.11 10.47 -22.78
CA ASN A 83 15.38 10.94 -23.36
C ASN A 83 16.59 10.88 -22.40
N ARG A 84 16.73 9.76 -21.67
CA ARG A 84 17.80 9.53 -20.68
C ARG A 84 18.41 8.13 -20.77
N LYS A 85 18.66 7.60 -21.97
CA LYS A 85 19.22 6.26 -22.20
C LYS A 85 20.41 5.92 -21.28
N GLU A 86 21.43 6.79 -21.22
CA GLU A 86 22.63 6.53 -20.40
C GLU A 86 22.34 6.46 -18.90
N ILE A 87 21.40 7.27 -18.40
CA ILE A 87 21.01 7.22 -16.98
C ILE A 87 20.22 5.94 -16.73
N LEU A 88 19.29 5.61 -17.62
CA LEU A 88 18.52 4.37 -17.53
C LEU A 88 19.44 3.15 -17.48
N THR A 89 20.50 3.08 -18.29
CA THR A 89 21.50 1.99 -18.22
C THR A 89 22.10 1.86 -16.81
N LYS A 90 22.50 2.97 -16.19
CA LYS A 90 23.05 2.96 -14.82
C LYS A 90 21.99 2.54 -13.79
N THR A 91 20.75 3.01 -13.95
CA THR A 91 19.63 2.63 -13.09
C THR A 91 19.33 1.14 -13.18
N LEU A 92 19.22 0.58 -14.38
CA LEU A 92 18.98 -0.85 -14.59
C LEU A 92 20.13 -1.71 -14.04
N ALA A 93 21.38 -1.27 -14.22
CA ALA A 93 22.53 -1.92 -13.58
C ALA A 93 22.44 -1.91 -12.05
N GLY A 94 21.95 -0.82 -11.45
CA GLY A 94 21.71 -0.74 -10.00
C GLY A 94 20.59 -1.65 -9.51
N ILE A 95 19.52 -1.80 -10.29
CA ILE A 95 18.42 -2.73 -9.97
C ILE A 95 18.89 -4.18 -10.07
N LEU A 96 19.70 -4.52 -11.08
CA LEU A 96 20.26 -5.85 -11.26
C LEU A 96 21.14 -6.30 -10.08
N ASN A 97 21.77 -5.35 -9.39
CA ASN A 97 22.67 -5.60 -8.25
C ASN A 97 21.99 -5.44 -6.87
N GLN A 98 20.65 -5.45 -6.80
CA GLN A 98 19.95 -5.43 -5.51
C GLN A 98 20.20 -6.71 -4.71
N THR A 99 20.18 -6.58 -3.37
CA THR A 99 20.32 -7.72 -2.45
C THR A 99 19.01 -8.47 -2.21
N TYR A 100 17.90 -7.97 -2.74
CA TYR A 100 16.60 -8.65 -2.71
C TYR A 100 16.55 -9.79 -3.74
N PRO A 101 15.82 -10.89 -3.50
CA PRO A 101 15.79 -12.01 -4.44
C PRO A 101 15.32 -11.56 -5.84
N PRO A 102 16.10 -11.85 -6.90
CA PRO A 102 15.82 -11.35 -8.25
C PRO A 102 14.54 -11.94 -8.85
N ASP A 103 14.14 -13.14 -8.43
CA ASP A 103 12.89 -13.80 -8.83
C ASP A 103 11.64 -13.11 -8.25
N LEU A 104 11.80 -12.29 -7.21
CA LEU A 104 10.74 -11.49 -6.61
C LEU A 104 10.69 -10.05 -7.14
N ILE A 105 11.58 -9.67 -8.05
CA ILE A 105 11.59 -8.33 -8.65
C ILE A 105 11.03 -8.41 -10.08
N GLU A 106 10.08 -7.54 -10.39
CA GLU A 106 9.80 -7.15 -11.78
C GLU A 106 10.16 -5.69 -11.99
N THR A 107 10.75 -5.37 -13.13
CA THR A 107 11.09 -3.98 -13.51
C THR A 107 10.30 -3.59 -14.74
N ILE A 108 9.63 -2.45 -14.69
CA ILE A 108 8.80 -1.94 -15.78
C ILE A 108 9.37 -0.59 -16.21
N VAL A 109 10.02 -0.55 -17.36
CA VAL A 109 10.48 0.69 -17.97
C VAL A 109 9.29 1.34 -18.66
N ALA A 110 8.88 2.50 -18.16
CA ALA A 110 7.75 3.27 -18.66
C ALA A 110 8.27 4.49 -19.44
N ASP A 111 8.32 4.36 -20.76
CA ASP A 111 8.85 5.38 -21.66
C ASP A 111 7.76 6.35 -22.15
N ASP A 112 7.96 7.63 -21.85
CA ASP A 112 7.08 8.74 -22.22
C ASP A 112 7.40 9.32 -23.62
N GLY A 113 7.71 8.45 -24.58
CA GLY A 113 7.94 8.84 -25.96
C GLY A 113 9.36 9.32 -26.26
N SER A 114 10.37 8.68 -25.67
CA SER A 114 11.78 8.96 -25.94
C SER A 114 12.16 8.74 -27.41
N SER A 115 13.13 9.53 -27.87
CA SER A 115 13.73 9.50 -29.21
C SER A 115 15.23 9.19 -29.20
N ASP A 116 15.82 8.92 -28.04
CA ASP A 116 17.25 8.68 -27.85
C ASP A 116 17.64 7.18 -27.85
N GLY A 117 16.72 6.30 -28.24
CA GLY A 117 16.97 4.86 -28.38
C GLY A 117 16.96 4.08 -27.06
N VAL A 118 16.17 4.51 -26.06
CA VAL A 118 15.93 3.77 -24.81
C VAL A 118 15.50 2.31 -25.06
N GLU A 119 14.64 2.07 -26.05
CA GLU A 119 14.15 0.72 -26.39
C GLU A 119 15.27 -0.27 -26.74
N GLU A 120 16.41 0.22 -27.23
CA GLU A 120 17.55 -0.62 -27.62
C GLU A 120 18.21 -1.31 -26.42
N LEU A 121 18.05 -0.77 -25.21
CA LEU A 121 18.59 -1.38 -23.99
C LEU A 121 17.82 -2.63 -23.56
N ILE A 122 16.53 -2.72 -23.91
CA ILE A 122 15.63 -3.73 -23.32
C ILE A 122 16.08 -5.16 -23.60
N PRO A 123 16.45 -5.56 -24.84
CA PRO A 123 16.88 -6.94 -25.11
C PRO A 123 18.16 -7.36 -24.39
N GLU A 124 19.02 -6.41 -23.99
CA GLU A 124 20.23 -6.71 -23.23
C GLU A 124 19.88 -7.07 -21.78
N TYR A 125 18.95 -6.33 -21.16
CA TYR A 125 18.53 -6.56 -19.78
C TYR A 125 17.50 -7.69 -19.64
N GLU A 126 16.69 -8.00 -20.65
CA GLU A 126 15.76 -9.15 -20.65
C GLU A 126 16.46 -10.49 -20.41
N LYS A 127 17.74 -10.59 -20.77
CA LYS A 127 18.55 -11.80 -20.55
C LYS A 127 19.03 -11.93 -19.09
N LEU A 128 18.96 -10.85 -18.33
CA LEU A 128 19.59 -10.73 -17.01
C LEU A 128 18.55 -10.60 -15.88
N MET A 129 17.36 -10.06 -16.17
CA MET A 129 16.33 -9.76 -15.19
C MET A 129 14.93 -9.81 -15.79
N ASN A 130 13.92 -9.93 -14.92
CA ASN A 130 12.52 -9.79 -15.32
C ASN A 130 12.19 -8.31 -15.57
N ILE A 131 12.35 -7.89 -16.83
CA ILE A 131 12.07 -6.54 -17.29
C ILE A 131 10.93 -6.54 -18.31
N LYS A 132 10.10 -5.50 -18.23
CA LYS A 132 9.02 -5.20 -19.17
C LYS A 132 9.21 -3.78 -19.66
N TYR A 133 8.87 -3.53 -20.92
CA TYR A 133 8.94 -2.20 -21.52
C TYR A 133 7.56 -1.78 -22.00
N VAL A 134 7.13 -0.58 -21.61
CA VAL A 134 5.91 0.05 -22.09
C VAL A 134 6.25 1.44 -22.60
N LYS A 135 5.78 1.76 -23.81
CA LYS A 135 6.01 3.05 -24.46
C LYS A 135 4.68 3.69 -24.79
N GLN A 136 4.53 4.97 -24.44
CA GLN A 136 3.49 5.82 -25.01
C GLN A 136 4.10 6.80 -26.02
N LYS A 137 3.26 7.32 -26.92
CA LYS A 137 3.68 8.41 -27.81
C LYS A 137 3.95 9.65 -26.94
N ASP A 138 4.89 10.49 -27.36
CA ASP A 138 5.09 11.80 -26.73
C ASP A 138 3.81 12.63 -26.92
N GLN A 139 3.00 12.69 -25.86
CA GLN A 139 1.79 13.50 -25.76
C GLN A 139 2.00 14.69 -24.83
N GLY A 140 3.26 15.05 -24.55
CA GLY A 140 3.61 15.94 -23.45
C GLY A 140 2.95 17.31 -23.51
N TYR A 141 2.53 17.79 -22.33
CA TYR A 141 2.32 19.22 -22.06
C TYR A 141 3.67 19.83 -21.71
N ARG A 142 4.20 20.69 -22.58
CA ARG A 142 5.40 21.48 -22.31
C ARG A 142 4.94 22.78 -21.65
N LEU A 143 5.32 23.01 -20.39
CA LEU A 143 5.18 24.33 -19.77
C LEU A 143 5.83 25.35 -20.73
N SER A 144 5.00 26.21 -21.30
CA SER A 144 5.45 27.34 -22.13
C SER A 144 5.90 28.49 -21.25
#